data_AF-R6Q4I3-F1
#
_entry.id   AF-R6Q4I3-F1
#
_cell.length_a   1.000
_cell.length_b   1.000
_cell.length_c   1.000
_cell.angle_alpha   90.00
_cell.angle_beta   90.00
_cell.angle_gamma   90.00
#
_symmetry.space_group_name_H-M   'P 1'
#
loop_
_entity.id
_entity.type
_entity.pdbx_description
1 polymer ?
#
loop_
_entity_poly.entity_id
_entity_poly.type
_entity_poly.pdbx_seq_one_letter_code
_entity_poly.pdbx_strand_id
1 'polypeptide(L)' 'MEQCYLMPGQERCEKIKDANGVPKVSYSYRSLQGAFFHCVSRSVEEAQSRCEDWLVTQDRCYRN' A
#
# COMPACT_ATOMS: atom_id res chain seq x y z
N MET A 1 16.01 -0.29 -14.03
CA MET A 1 14.91 -0.89 -13.26
C MET A 1 15.02 -0.32 -11.86
N GLU A 2 14.47 0.87 -11.61
CA GLU A 2 14.46 1.48 -10.28
C GLU A 2 13.42 0.76 -9.43
N GLN A 3 13.80 -0.42 -8.95
CA GLN A 3 13.14 -1.06 -7.82
C GLN A 3 13.29 -0.10 -6.65
N CYS A 4 12.22 0.65 -6.37
CA CYS A 4 12.11 1.48 -5.19
C CYS A 4 12.61 0.67 -3.99
N TYR A 5 13.65 1.19 -3.32
CA TYR A 5 14.36 0.66 -2.15
C TYR A 5 13.46 0.52 -0.90
N LEU A 6 12.20 0.12 -1.05
CA LEU A 6 11.31 -0.16 0.06
C LEU A 6 11.79 -1.44 0.72
N MET A 7 12.43 -1.27 1.88
CA MET A 7 12.80 -2.37 2.76
C MET A 7 11.54 -3.14 3.18
N PRO A 8 11.65 -4.44 3.51
CA PRO A 8 10.56 -5.19 4.10
C PRO A 8 10.01 -4.44 5.33
N GLY A 9 8.70 -4.18 5.37
CA GLY A 9 8.02 -3.39 6.40
C GLY A 9 7.91 -1.89 6.12
N GLN A 10 8.32 -1.42 4.93
CA GLN A 10 8.30 -0.01 4.59
C GLN A 10 7.03 0.35 3.80
N GLU A 11 6.33 1.40 4.25
CA GLU A 11 5.17 1.99 3.57
C GLU A 11 5.56 3.26 2.80
N ARG A 12 4.91 3.51 1.66
CA ARG A 12 5.10 4.72 0.85
C ARG A 12 3.75 5.30 0.48
N CYS A 13 3.48 6.50 0.98
CA CYS A 13 2.31 7.29 0.61
C CYS A 13 2.74 8.43 -0.34
N GLU A 14 2.30 8.37 -1.59
CA GLU A 14 2.52 9.43 -2.59
C GLU A 14 1.20 10.13 -2.85
N LYS A 15 1.16 11.45 -2.62
CA LYS A 15 0.00 12.27 -2.94
C LYS A 15 0.05 12.62 -4.42
N ILE A 16 -0.83 12.01 -5.20
CA ILE A 16 -0.92 12.18 -6.65
C ILE A 16 -2.13 13.07 -6.93
N LYS A 17 -1.99 14.01 -7.86
CA LYS A 17 -3.13 14.72 -8.42
C LYS A 17 -3.48 14.05 -9.74
N ASP A 18 -4.65 13.42 -9.83
CA ASP A 18 -5.12 12.89 -11.11
C ASP A 18 -5.33 14.02 -12.11
N ALA A 19 -5.33 13.67 -13.41
CA ALA A 19 -5.58 14.62 -14.51
C ALA A 19 -6.92 15.39 -14.38
N ASN A 20 -7.84 14.90 -13.55
CA ASN A 20 -9.12 15.53 -13.23
C ASN A 20 -9.04 16.54 -12.07
N GLY A 21 -7.84 16.82 -11.53
CA GLY A 21 -7.64 17.73 -10.39
C GLY A 21 -8.04 17.16 -9.03
N VAL A 22 -8.45 15.89 -8.97
CA VAL A 22 -8.83 15.21 -7.72
C VAL A 22 -7.56 14.80 -6.96
N PRO A 23 -7.42 15.18 -5.68
CA PRO A 23 -6.32 14.69 -4.86
C PRO A 23 -6.53 13.19 -4.57
N LYS A 24 -5.58 12.37 -4.99
CA LYS A 24 -5.48 10.96 -4.62
C LYS A 24 -4.17 10.70 -3.89
N VAL A 25 -4.14 9.57 -3.23
CA VAL A 25 -3.03 9.04 -2.46
C VAL A 25 -2.77 7.65 -3.01
N SER A 26 -1.63 7.48 -3.65
CA SER A 26 -1.07 6.17 -3.93
C SER A 26 -0.39 5.68 -2.67
N TYR A 27 -0.88 4.56 -2.16
CA TYR A 27 -0.33 3.90 -0.98
C TYR A 27 0.26 2.57 -1.41
N SER A 28 1.57 2.44 -1.24
CA SER A 28 2.32 1.23 -1.56
C SER A 28 2.94 0.71 -0.27
N TYR A 29 2.58 -0.50 0.13
CA TYR A 29 3.08 -1.14 1.33
C TYR A 29 3.80 -2.43 0.98
N ARG A 30 4.98 -2.65 1.56
CA ARG A 30 5.71 -3.90 1.42
C ARG A 30 5.76 -4.61 2.76
N SER A 31 5.08 -5.75 2.85
CA SER A 31 5.13 -6.60 4.03
C SER A 31 6.54 -7.13 4.28
N LEU A 32 6.80 -7.53 5.53
CA LEU A 32 8.06 -8.18 5.92
C LEU A 32 8.31 -9.50 5.16
N GLN A 33 7.22 -10.17 4.75
CA GLN A 33 7.26 -11.42 3.99
C GLN A 33 7.57 -11.21 2.50
N GLY A 34 7.71 -9.96 2.05
CA GLY A 34 7.99 -9.64 0.65
C GLY A 34 6.74 -9.48 -0.23
N ALA A 35 5.54 -9.68 0.32
CA ALA A 35 4.30 -9.37 -0.39
C ALA A 35 4.14 -7.85 -0.54
N PHE A 36 3.75 -7.42 -1.73
CA PHE A 36 3.58 -6.02 -2.11
C PHE A 36 2.10 -5.71 -2.27
N PHE A 37 1.64 -4.69 -1.54
CA PHE A 37 0.31 -4.15 -1.62
C PHE A 37 0.35 -2.75 -2.20
N HIS A 38 -0.50 -2.49 -3.18
CA HIS A 38 -0.65 -1.17 -3.78
C HIS A 38 -2.12 -0.84 -3.88
N CYS A 39 -2.51 0.31 -3.32
CA CYS A 39 -3.86 0.84 -3.47
C CYS A 39 -3.82 2.34 -3.73
N VAL A 40 -4.80 2.82 -4.49
CA VAL A 40 -4.97 4.25 -4.76
C VAL A 40 -6.30 4.67 -4.14
N SER A 41 -6.23 5.50 -3.12
CA SER A 41 -7.40 6.04 -2.42
C SER A 41 -7.37 7.56 -2.44
N ARG A 42 -8.51 8.19 -2.16
CA ARG A 42 -8.63 9.64 -1.99
C ARG A 42 -7.95 10.16 -0.71
N SER A 43 -7.71 9.28 0.27
CA SER A 43 -7.11 9.60 1.57
C SER A 43 -6.16 8.50 2.04
N VAL A 44 -5.18 8.88 2.88
CA VAL A 44 -4.25 7.94 3.51
C VAL A 44 -5.00 6.99 4.45
N GLU A 45 -5.97 7.47 5.22
CA GLU A 45 -6.72 6.66 6.19
C GLU A 45 -7.48 5.50 5.53
N GLU A 46 -8.19 5.75 4.42
CA GLU A 46 -8.85 4.67 3.65
C GLU A 46 -7.83 3.68 3.07
N ALA A 47 -6.66 4.16 2.67
CA ALA A 47 -5.61 3.29 2.17
C ALA A 47 -4.97 2.43 3.27
N GLN A 48 -4.74 3.00 4.45
CA GLN A 48 -4.21 2.30 5.63
C GLN A 48 -5.19 1.23 6.11
N SER A 49 -6.47 1.55 6.25
CA SER A 49 -7.49 0.57 6.65
C SER A 49 -7.55 -0.63 5.69
N ARG A 50 -7.45 -0.38 4.37
CA ARG A 50 -7.33 -1.46 3.37
C ARG A 50 -6.02 -2.24 3.47
N CYS A 51 -4.92 -1.58 3.81
CA CYS A 51 -3.65 -2.24 4.03
C CYS A 51 -3.71 -3.17 5.24
N GLU A 52 -4.36 -2.76 6.33
CA GLU A 52 -4.55 -3.59 7.52
C GLU A 52 -5.42 -4.82 7.22
N ASP A 53 -6.55 -4.64 6.52
CA ASP A 53 -7.40 -5.76 6.11
C ASP A 53 -6.67 -6.73 5.17
N TRP A 54 -5.89 -6.21 4.23
CA TRP A 54 -5.05 -7.00 3.36
C TRP A 54 -3.96 -7.77 4.13
N LEU A 55 -3.27 -7.11 5.06
CA LEU A 55 -2.26 -7.74 5.93
C LEU A 55 -2.86 -8.87 6.76
N VAL A 56 -4.03 -8.65 7.36
CA VAL A 56 -4.77 -9.66 8.13
C VAL A 56 -5.19 -10.84 7.24
N THR A 57 -5.57 -10.57 5.99
CA THR A 57 -5.91 -11.62 5.02
C THR A 57 -4.67 -12.39 4.57
N GLN A 58 -3.55 -11.71 4.33
CA GLN A 58 -2.26 -12.34 3.99
C GLN A 58 -1.75 -13.24 5.12
N ASP A 59 -1.83 -12.77 6.37
CA ASP A 59 -1.44 -13.56 7.55
C ASP A 59 -2.25 -14.85 7.67
N ARG A 60 -3.57 -14.77 7.45
CA ARG A 60 -4.44 -15.96 7.44
C ARG A 60 -4.15 -16.91 6.28
N CYS A 61 -3.83 -16.40 5.10
CA CYS A 61 -3.52 -17.24 3.94
C CYS A 61 -2.17 -17.95 4.05
N TYR A 62 -1.22 -17.43 4.82
CA TYR A 62 0.09 -18.07 5.01
C TYR A 62 0.12 -19.14 6.11
N ARG A 63 -0.96 -19.29 6.86
CA ARG A 63 -1.05 -20.19 8.02
C ARG A 63 -1.87 -21.47 7.77
N ASN A 64 -2.20 -21.77 6.52
CA ASN A 64 -2.98 -22.94 6.11
C ASN A 64 -2.23 -23.81 5.11
#